data_AF-A0A9E4L3U9-F1
#
_entry.id   AF-A0A9E4L3U9-F1
#
_cell.length_a   1.000
_cell.length_b   1.000
_cell.length_c   1.000
_cell.angle_alpha   90.00
_cell.angle_beta   90.00
_cell.angle_gamma   90.00
#
_symmetry.space_group_name_H-M   'P 1'
#
loop_
_entity.id
_entity.type
_entity.pdbx_description
1 polymer ?
#
loop_
_entity_poly.entity_id
_entity_poly.type
_entity_poly.pdbx_seq_one_letter_code
_entity_poly.pdbx_strand_id
1 'polypeptide(L)' 'MTMGIKDGYVSADGHVVEPRDLWTRRMDTRFRHRAPRVESRPEADYYLIDGLAPLPVGKE' A
#
# COMPACT_ATOMS: atom_id res chain seq x y z
N MET A 1 -21.31 10.26 -27.51
CA MET A 1 -20.02 10.60 -28.14
C MET A 1 -19.09 11.09 -27.04
N THR A 2 -18.15 10.26 -26.59
CA THR A 2 -17.19 10.66 -25.55
C THR A 2 -16.07 11.44 -26.23
N MET A 3 -15.96 12.73 -25.92
CA MET A 3 -14.85 13.57 -26.38
C MET A 3 -13.62 13.15 -25.56
N GLY A 4 -12.80 12.25 -26.11
CA GLY A 4 -11.51 11.90 -25.52
C GLY A 4 -10.56 13.10 -25.51
N ILE A 5 -9.62 13.12 -24.57
CA ILE A 5 -8.58 14.15 -24.49
C ILE A 5 -7.76 14.07 -25.78
N LYS A 6 -7.79 15.15 -26.57
CA LYS A 6 -7.30 15.16 -27.97
C LYS A 6 -5.79 14.96 -28.11
N ASP A 7 -5.00 15.35 -27.10
CA ASP A 7 -3.54 15.42 -27.19
C ASP A 7 -2.81 14.60 -26.11
N GLY A 8 -3.52 13.71 -25.42
CA GLY A 8 -3.01 13.01 -24.24
C GLY A 8 -2.84 13.94 -23.03
N TYR A 9 -2.45 13.38 -21.90
CA TYR A 9 -2.19 14.12 -20.66
C TYR A 9 -1.06 13.46 -19.88
N VAL A 10 -0.37 14.24 -19.06
CA VAL A 10 0.57 13.74 -18.06
C VAL A 10 -0.14 13.81 -16.72
N SER A 11 -0.30 12.65 -16.06
CA SER A 11 -0.84 12.65 -14.70
C SER A 11 0.18 13.29 -13.76
N ALA A 12 -0.26 14.31 -13.01
CA ALA A 12 0.55 14.95 -11.98
C ALA A 12 0.57 14.14 -10.67
N ASP A 13 -0.31 13.14 -10.53
CA ASP A 13 -0.44 12.36 -9.31
C ASP A 13 -0.80 10.90 -9.65
N GLY A 14 0.18 10.01 -9.53
CA GLY A 14 0.02 8.59 -9.79
C GLY A 14 0.55 7.80 -8.60
N HIS A 15 -0.24 6.84 -8.12
CA HIS A 15 0.10 6.00 -6.96
C HIS A 15 0.19 4.53 -7.38
N VAL A 16 0.99 3.79 -6.63
CA VAL A 16 1.16 2.34 -6.77
C VAL A 16 0.99 1.73 -5.39
N VAL A 17 0.30 0.59 -5.32
CA VAL A 17 0.24 -0.23 -4.11
C VAL A 17 1.39 -1.22 -4.16
N GLU A 18 2.25 -1.21 -3.14
CA GLU A 18 3.39 -2.11 -3.10
C GLU A 18 2.99 -3.55 -2.73
N PRO A 19 3.81 -4.56 -3.09
CA PRO A 19 3.62 -5.92 -2.59
C PRO A 19 3.60 -5.95 -1.05
N ARG A 20 2.67 -6.73 -0.48
CA ARG A 20 2.42 -6.83 0.97
C ARG A 20 3.64 -7.10 1.86
N ASP A 21 4.71 -7.66 1.27
CA ASP A 21 5.93 -8.08 1.95
C ASP A 21 7.19 -7.32 1.53
N LEU A 22 7.03 -6.19 0.81
CA LEU A 22 8.14 -5.34 0.37
C LEU A 22 9.11 -5.05 1.52
N TRP A 23 8.59 -4.54 2.63
CA TRP A 23 9.38 -4.09 3.77
C TRP A 23 9.89 -5.25 4.62
N THR A 24 9.07 -6.26 4.88
CA THR A 24 9.46 -7.42 5.70
C THR A 24 10.56 -8.25 5.03
N ARG A 25 10.64 -8.26 3.69
CA ARG A 25 11.71 -8.93 2.95
C ARG A 25 12.98 -8.10 2.78
N ARG A 26 12.85 -6.78 2.58
CA ARG A 26 13.99 -5.94 2.13
C ARG A 26 14.57 -5.02 3.19
N MET A 27 13.87 -4.77 4.30
CA MET A 27 14.43 -3.97 5.39
C MET A 27 15.55 -4.72 6.12
N ASP A 28 16.52 -3.99 6.66
CA ASP A 28 17.56 -4.52 7.56
C ASP A 28 16.91 -5.30 8.71
N THR A 29 17.43 -6.48 8.99
CA THR A 29 16.86 -7.43 9.95
C THR A 29 16.65 -6.83 11.33
N ARG A 30 17.54 -5.93 11.78
CA ARG A 30 17.41 -5.27 13.09
C ARG A 30 16.16 -4.40 13.23
N PHE A 31 15.56 -3.96 12.11
CA PHE A 31 14.38 -3.09 12.10
C PHE A 31 13.09 -3.79 11.64
N ARG A 32 13.16 -5.02 11.11
CA ARG A 32 11.99 -5.72 10.54
C ARG A 32 10.81 -5.87 11.49
N HIS A 33 11.05 -5.94 12.80
CA HIS A 33 9.98 -6.00 13.80
C HIS A 33 9.09 -4.75 13.84
N ARG A 34 9.58 -3.61 13.33
CA ARG A 34 8.87 -2.34 13.20
C ARG A 34 8.45 -2.02 11.77
N ALA A 35 8.78 -2.88 10.80
CA ALA A 35 8.49 -2.64 9.41
C ALA A 35 6.97 -2.57 9.16
N PRO A 36 6.51 -1.67 8.27
CA PRO A 36 5.14 -1.72 7.77
C PRO A 36 4.84 -3.11 7.20
N ARG A 37 3.69 -3.66 7.56
CA ARG A 37 3.25 -4.97 7.06
C ARG A 37 1.75 -4.99 6.88
N VAL A 38 1.28 -5.87 6.01
CA VAL A 38 -0.13 -6.17 5.85
C VAL A 38 -0.48 -7.42 6.66
N GLU A 39 -1.55 -7.35 7.43
CA GLU A 39 -2.15 -8.48 8.13
C GLU A 39 -3.60 -8.67 7.65
N SER A 40 -3.91 -9.89 7.20
CA SER A 40 -5.26 -10.25 6.76
C SER A 40 -6.09 -10.75 7.94
N ARG A 41 -7.25 -10.14 8.14
CA ARG A 41 -8.23 -10.49 9.18
C ARG A 41 -9.58 -10.89 8.55
N PRO A 42 -10.51 -11.49 9.31
CA PRO A 42 -11.83 -11.86 8.78
C PRO A 42 -12.58 -10.71 8.09
N GLU A 43 -12.43 -9.49 8.57
CA GLU A 43 -13.14 -8.30 8.15
C GLU A 43 -12.45 -7.52 7.02
N ALA A 44 -11.11 -7.43 7.02
CA ALA A 44 -10.34 -6.65 6.06
C ALA A 44 -8.84 -6.99 6.12
N ASP A 45 -8.07 -6.48 5.16
CA ASP A 45 -6.63 -6.34 5.33
C ASP A 45 -6.29 -5.03 6.04
N TYR A 46 -5.24 -5.09 6.86
CA TYR A 46 -4.80 -3.99 7.69
C TYR A 46 -3.33 -3.67 7.45
N TYR A 47 -3.03 -2.39 7.25
CA TYR A 47 -1.67 -1.91 7.46
C TYR A 47 -1.38 -1.83 8.95
N LEU A 48 -0.32 -2.50 9.36
CA LEU A 48 0.28 -2.38 10.68
C LEU A 48 1.56 -1.58 10.56
N ILE A 49 1.56 -0.39 11.17
CA ILE A 49 2.68 0.54 11.20
C ILE A 49 3.00 0.80 12.66
N ASP A 50 4.27 0.72 13.02
CA ASP A 50 4.71 0.91 14.40
C ASP A 50 4.30 2.30 14.93
N GLY A 51 3.65 2.31 16.10
CA GLY A 51 3.11 3.52 16.72
C GLY A 51 1.73 3.97 16.22
N LEU A 52 1.13 3.29 15.25
CA LEU A 52 -0.21 3.60 14.74
C LEU A 52 -1.22 2.48 15.06
N ALA A 53 -2.50 2.86 15.18
CA ALA A 53 -3.58 1.88 15.19
C ALA A 53 -3.67 1.18 13.81
N PRO A 54 -4.13 -0.08 13.74
CA PRO A 54 -4.32 -0.77 12.47
C PRO A 54 -5.20 0.02 11.51
N LEU A 55 -4.74 0.21 10.26
CA LEU A 55 -5.44 0.97 9.24
C LEU A 55 -6.11 0.00 8.25
N PRO A 56 -7.45 -0.01 8.10
CA PRO A 56 -8.13 -0.87 7.15
C PRO A 56 -7.93 -0.37 5.72
N VAL A 57 -7.66 -1.28 4.77
CA VAL A 57 -7.40 -0.92 3.36
C VAL A 57 -8.24 -1.65 2.32
N GLY A 58 -9.24 -2.42 2.77
CA GLY A 58 -10.02 -3.33 1.91
C GLY A 58 -9.46 -4.74 1.96
N LYS A 59 -10.13 -5.71 1.35
CA LYS A 59 -9.57 -7.06 1.13
C LYS A 59 -9.07 -7.15 -0.30
N GLU A 60 -7.87 -7.70 -0.49
CA GLU A 60 -7.50 -8.33 -1.77
C GLU A 60 -8.36 -9.56 -2.07
#